data_AF-A0A3D2YH54-F1
#
_entry.id   AF-A0A3D2YH54-F1
#
_cell.length_a   1.000
_cell.length_b   1.000
_cell.length_c   1.000
_cell.angle_alpha   90.00
_cell.angle_beta   90.00
_cell.angle_gamma   90.00
#
_symmetry.space_group_name_H-M   'P 1'
#
loop_
_entity.id
_entity.type
_entity.pdbx_description
1 polymer ?
#
loop_
_entity_poly.entity_id
_entity_poly.type
_entity_poly.pdbx_seq_one_letter_code
_entity_poly.pdbx_strand_id
1 'polypeptide(L)'
;IIGGGMAYTFAKAQGGSIGKSLCEPDKLDYALEMIEKAKKNGVKLLLPTDTVAADDFSNDAHRQVVSTMAIPDGWEGMDIGPDTIAAFCAAVKGAGTVVWNGPMGVFENPTLAAGTLAVAKA
;
A
#
# COMPACT_ATOMS: atom_id res chain seq x y z
N ILE A 1 -2.45 7.49 6.69
CA ILE A 1 -1.70 6.36 6.12
C ILE A 1 -2.69 5.53 5.32
N ILE A 2 -2.37 5.15 4.08
CA ILE A 2 -3.19 4.24 3.27
C ILE A 2 -2.29 3.07 2.86
N GLY A 3 -2.81 1.85 3.00
CA GLY A 3 -2.17 0.60 2.60
C GLY A 3 -3.20 -0.36 2.00
N GLY A 4 -2.80 -1.62 1.81
CA GLY A 4 -3.67 -2.65 1.23
C GLY A 4 -4.09 -2.35 -0.21
N GLY A 5 -5.09 -3.07 -0.71
CA GLY A 5 -5.56 -2.94 -2.10
C GLY A 5 -5.97 -1.53 -2.50
N MET A 6 -6.53 -0.75 -1.56
CA MET A 6 -6.91 0.65 -1.79
C MET A 6 -5.72 1.49 -2.26
N ALA A 7 -4.50 1.23 -1.77
CA ALA A 7 -3.32 1.99 -2.15
C ALA A 7 -3.02 1.94 -3.66
N TYR A 8 -3.37 0.85 -4.35
CA TYR A 8 -3.14 0.73 -5.79
C TYR A 8 -4.13 1.56 -6.61
N THR A 9 -5.35 1.80 -6.13
CA THR A 9 -6.24 2.81 -6.71
C THR A 9 -5.59 4.21 -6.66
N PHE A 10 -4.97 4.58 -5.53
CA PHE A 10 -4.23 5.84 -5.43
C PHE A 10 -2.98 5.88 -6.32
N ALA A 11 -2.24 4.78 -6.44
CA ALA A 11 -1.08 4.68 -7.32
C ALA A 11 -1.48 4.82 -8.79
N LYS A 12 -2.53 4.11 -9.21
CA LYS A 12 -3.09 4.17 -10.57
C LYS A 12 -3.61 5.56 -10.91
N ALA A 13 -4.31 6.20 -9.97
CA ALA A 13 -4.85 7.55 -10.14
C ALA A 13 -3.75 8.59 -10.37
N GLN A 14 -2.59 8.41 -9.73
CA GLN A 14 -1.39 9.24 -9.92
C GLN A 14 -0.59 8.89 -11.20
N GLY A 15 -1.11 8.01 -12.06
CA GLY A 15 -0.46 7.59 -13.31
C GLY A 15 0.49 6.39 -13.19
N GLY A 16 0.48 5.69 -12.05
CA GLY A 16 1.30 4.49 -11.83
C GLY A 16 0.83 3.27 -12.63
N SER A 17 1.76 2.35 -12.87
CA SER A 17 1.47 1.00 -13.38
C SER A 17 1.35 0.05 -12.19
N ILE A 18 0.21 -0.65 -12.09
CA ILE A 18 -0.12 -1.49 -10.93
C ILE A 18 -0.25 -2.98 -11.27
N GLY A 19 0.17 -3.39 -12.48
CA GLY A 19 -0.03 -4.76 -12.96
C GLY A 19 -1.50 -5.21 -12.83
N LYS A 20 -1.71 -6.35 -12.17
CA LYS A 20 -3.02 -6.94 -11.87
C LYS A 20 -3.60 -6.54 -10.51
N SER A 21 -2.95 -5.64 -9.77
CA SER A 21 -3.35 -5.29 -8.40
C SER A 21 -4.79 -4.79 -8.32
N LEU A 22 -5.44 -5.08 -7.20
CA LEU A 22 -6.81 -4.64 -6.92
C LEU A 22 -6.94 -3.13 -7.11
N CYS A 23 -7.90 -2.71 -7.93
CA CYS A 23 -8.14 -1.31 -8.24
C CYS A 23 -9.63 -1.09 -8.41
N GLU A 24 -10.11 0.09 -7.99
CA GLU A 24 -11.47 0.58 -8.23
C GLU A 24 -11.41 1.70 -9.28
N PRO A 25 -11.55 1.40 -10.60
CA PRO A 25 -11.32 2.38 -11.65
C PRO A 25 -12.30 3.56 -11.64
N ASP A 26 -13.49 3.38 -11.08
CA ASP A 26 -14.50 4.42 -10.90
C ASP A 26 -14.18 5.38 -9.74
N LYS A 27 -13.12 5.10 -8.97
CA LYS A 27 -12.66 5.92 -7.82
C LYS A 27 -11.37 6.70 -8.08
N LEU A 28 -10.82 6.67 -9.29
CA LEU A 28 -9.54 7.32 -9.59
C LEU A 28 -9.59 8.84 -9.36
N ASP A 29 -10.63 9.51 -9.88
CA ASP A 29 -10.82 10.95 -9.67
C ASP A 29 -10.97 11.29 -8.19
N TYR A 30 -11.74 10.46 -7.45
CA TYR A 30 -11.90 10.61 -6.00
C TYR A 30 -10.57 10.46 -5.24
N ALA A 31 -9.72 9.50 -5.65
CA ALA A 31 -8.40 9.33 -5.04
C ALA A 31 -7.51 10.56 -5.24
N LEU A 32 -7.52 11.17 -6.43
CA LEU A 32 -6.82 12.43 -6.71
C LEU A 32 -7.36 13.59 -5.87
N GLU A 33 -8.69 13.73 -5.79
CA GLU A 33 -9.33 14.74 -4.93
C GLU A 33 -8.91 14.59 -3.47
N MET A 34 -8.80 13.36 -2.95
CA MET A 34 -8.36 13.12 -1.58
C MET A 34 -6.89 13.48 -1.36
N ILE A 35 -6.01 13.23 -2.33
CA ILE A 35 -4.61 13.67 -2.28
C ILE A 35 -4.55 15.20 -2.19
N GLU A 36 -5.26 15.91 -3.06
CA GLU A 36 -5.26 17.37 -3.09
C GLU A 36 -5.91 17.98 -1.83
N LYS A 37 -6.99 17.37 -1.34
CA LYS A 37 -7.63 17.77 -0.08
C LYS A 37 -6.69 17.59 1.11
N ALA A 38 -5.92 16.49 1.16
CA ALA A 38 -4.93 16.28 2.21
C ALA A 38 -3.84 17.37 2.18
N LYS A 39 -3.28 17.66 1.00
CA LYS A 39 -2.30 18.75 0.81
C LYS A 39 -2.85 20.10 1.25
N LYS A 40 -4.05 20.47 0.80
CA LYS A 40 -4.71 21.74 1.15
C LYS A 40 -4.92 21.91 2.65
N ASN A 41 -5.18 20.83 3.37
CA ASN A 41 -5.41 20.84 4.81
C ASN A 41 -4.12 20.62 5.63
N GLY A 42 -2.94 20.56 4.99
CA GLY A 42 -1.67 20.29 5.66
C GLY A 42 -1.60 18.89 6.28
N VAL A 43 -2.45 17.96 5.84
CA VAL A 43 -2.45 16.57 6.30
C VAL A 43 -1.35 15.80 5.57
N LYS A 44 -0.43 15.22 6.33
CA LYS A 44 0.61 14.34 5.79
C LYS A 44 0.00 13.00 5.39
N LEU A 45 -0.47 12.90 4.15
CA LEU A 45 -0.92 11.65 3.56
C LEU A 45 0.29 10.78 3.18
N LEU A 46 0.39 9.61 3.80
CA LEU A 46 1.41 8.60 3.49
C LEU A 46 0.77 7.49 2.64
N LEU A 47 1.35 7.27 1.46
CA LEU A 47 1.04 6.19 0.53
C LEU A 47 2.29 5.28 0.40
N PRO A 48 2.13 4.01 0.00
CA PRO A 48 3.26 3.12 -0.20
C PRO A 48 4.18 3.61 -1.33
N THR A 49 5.49 3.52 -1.10
CA THR A 49 6.53 3.81 -2.10
C THR A 49 7.03 2.54 -2.79
N ASP A 50 7.02 1.44 -2.04
CA ASP A 50 7.37 0.10 -2.47
C ASP A 50 6.35 -0.92 -1.96
N THR A 51 6.26 -2.04 -2.68
CA THR A 51 5.32 -3.13 -2.39
C THR A 51 6.00 -4.47 -2.64
N VAL A 52 5.61 -5.47 -1.88
CA VAL A 52 5.87 -6.86 -2.21
C VAL A 52 4.84 -7.27 -3.25
N ALA A 53 5.30 -7.49 -4.48
CA ALA A 53 4.49 -8.01 -5.58
C ALA A 53 4.66 -9.53 -5.71
N ALA A 54 3.59 -10.23 -6.09
CA ALA A 54 3.60 -11.65 -6.43
C ALA A 54 2.99 -11.90 -7.81
N ASP A 55 3.35 -13.01 -8.46
CA ASP A 55 2.79 -13.44 -9.74
C ASP A 55 1.53 -14.32 -9.60
N ASP A 56 1.23 -14.79 -8.38
CA ASP A 56 0.05 -15.57 -7.99
C ASP A 56 -0.23 -15.44 -6.47
N PHE A 57 -1.39 -15.93 -6.01
CA PHE A 57 -1.80 -15.99 -4.60
C PHE A 57 -1.30 -17.24 -3.85
N SER A 58 -0.76 -18.23 -4.56
CA SER A 58 -0.25 -19.45 -3.93
C SER A 58 0.94 -19.18 -3.01
N ASN A 59 1.18 -20.11 -2.07
CA ASN A 59 2.33 -20.02 -1.17
C ASN A 59 3.67 -20.10 -1.93
N ASP A 60 3.67 -20.73 -3.10
CA ASP A 60 4.82 -20.94 -3.98
C ASP A 60 5.02 -19.83 -5.01
N ALA A 61 4.16 -18.81 -5.01
CA ALA A 61 4.27 -17.67 -5.91
C ALA A 61 5.64 -16.99 -5.79
N HIS A 62 6.19 -16.57 -6.93
CA HIS A 62 7.40 -15.75 -6.91
C HIS A 62 7.06 -14.39 -6.34
N ARG A 63 8.00 -13.82 -5.58
CA ARG A 63 7.84 -12.51 -4.95
C ARG A 63 9.02 -11.62 -5.24
N GLN A 64 8.73 -10.33 -5.38
CA GLN A 64 9.74 -9.30 -5.52
C GLN A 64 9.27 -8.00 -4.87
N VAL A 65 10.22 -7.20 -4.42
CA VAL A 65 9.94 -5.83 -3.97
C VAL A 65 10.10 -4.91 -5.17
N VAL A 66 9.07 -4.15 -5.47
CA VAL A 66 9.03 -3.18 -6.58
C VAL A 66 8.47 -1.85 -6.11
N SER A 67 8.65 -0.80 -6.90
CA SER A 67 7.95 0.45 -6.65
C SER A 67 6.44 0.24 -6.78
N THR A 68 5.66 0.78 -5.85
CA THR A 68 4.19 0.77 -5.91
C THR A 68 3.65 1.48 -7.16
N MET A 69 4.45 2.37 -7.76
CA MET A 69 4.11 3.10 -8.98
C MET A 69 4.48 2.36 -10.28
N ALA A 70 5.20 1.24 -10.18
CA ALA A 70 5.74 0.51 -11.32
C ALA A 70 5.73 -1.01 -11.09
N ILE A 71 4.56 -1.54 -10.71
CA ILE A 71 4.34 -2.98 -10.59
C ILE A 71 4.30 -3.59 -12.01
N PRO A 72 5.13 -4.61 -12.32
CA PRO A 72 5.18 -5.21 -13.64
C PRO A 72 3.87 -5.86 -14.07
N ASP A 73 3.63 -5.92 -15.37
CA ASP A 73 2.50 -6.66 -15.94
C ASP A 73 2.58 -8.14 -15.55
N GLY A 74 1.43 -8.74 -15.22
CA GLY A 74 1.37 -10.12 -14.76
C GLY A 74 1.47 -10.28 -13.24
N TRP A 75 2.01 -9.27 -12.54
CA TRP A 75 2.20 -9.25 -11.10
C TRP A 75 1.14 -8.39 -10.40
N GLU A 76 0.92 -8.63 -9.11
CA GLU A 76 0.06 -7.81 -8.26
C GLU A 76 0.71 -7.52 -6.92
N GLY A 77 0.45 -6.33 -6.37
CA GLY A 77 0.94 -5.92 -5.06
C GLY A 77 0.13 -6.56 -3.94
N MET A 78 0.84 -7.21 -3.03
CA MET A 78 0.24 -8.13 -2.04
C MET A 78 0.53 -7.74 -0.59
N ASP A 79 1.57 -6.94 -0.36
CA ASP A 79 1.89 -6.32 0.93
C ASP A 79 2.74 -5.07 0.73
N ILE A 80 2.91 -4.24 1.75
CA ILE A 80 3.82 -3.09 1.69
C ILE A 80 5.28 -3.53 1.75
N GLY A 81 6.16 -2.83 1.02
CA GLY A 81 7.59 -3.12 0.99
C GLY A 81 8.35 -2.57 2.21
N PRO A 82 9.63 -2.94 2.38
CA PRO A 82 10.45 -2.53 3.52
C PRO A 82 10.57 -1.01 3.71
N ASP A 83 10.64 -0.21 2.64
CA ASP A 83 10.78 1.25 2.77
C ASP A 83 9.48 1.87 3.28
N THR A 84 8.35 1.39 2.77
CA THR A 84 7.01 1.77 3.23
C THR A 84 6.79 1.37 4.68
N ILE A 85 7.19 0.17 5.07
CA ILE A 85 7.14 -0.30 6.47
C ILE A 85 7.89 0.68 7.36
N ALA A 86 9.14 1.02 7.01
CA ALA A 86 9.95 1.94 7.81
C ALA A 86 9.27 3.31 7.96
N ALA A 87 8.75 3.86 6.86
CA ALA A 87 8.08 5.15 6.85
C ALA A 87 6.78 5.16 7.67
N PHE A 88 5.96 4.11 7.55
CA PHE A 88 4.68 3.99 8.25
C PHE A 88 4.90 3.77 9.74
N CYS A 89 5.80 2.87 10.13
CA CYS A 89 6.15 2.63 11.53
C CYS A 89 6.74 3.88 12.20
N ALA A 90 7.56 4.65 11.49
CA ALA A 90 8.07 5.93 12.01
C ALA A 90 6.96 6.96 12.27
N ALA A 91 5.93 7.00 11.41
CA ALA A 91 4.77 7.87 11.60
C ALA A 91 3.90 7.43 12.79
N VAL A 92 3.75 6.12 13.02
CA VAL A 92 2.98 5.56 14.15
C VAL A 92 3.66 5.82 15.50
N LYS A 93 4.97 5.59 15.61
CA LYS A 93 5.73 5.74 16.88
C LYS A 93 5.63 7.11 17.55
N GLY A 94 5.38 8.17 16.78
CA GLY A 94 5.24 9.54 17.30
C GLY A 94 3.80 9.95 17.62
N ALA A 95 2.81 9.10 17.35
CA ALA A 95 1.40 9.46 17.47
C ALA A 95 0.90 9.30 18.90
N GLY A 96 0.30 10.34 19.46
CA GLY A 96 -0.39 10.25 20.76
C GLY A 96 -1.71 9.48 20.70
N THR A 97 -2.29 9.31 19.51
CA THR A 97 -3.52 8.53 19.29
C THR A 97 -3.50 7.96 17.87
N VAL A 98 -3.88 6.69 17.75
CA VAL A 98 -3.95 5.97 16.47
C VAL A 98 -5.31 5.31 16.34
N VAL A 99 -5.97 5.51 15.20
CA VAL A 99 -7.13 4.73 14.78
C VAL A 99 -6.72 3.95 13.53
N TRP A 100 -6.73 2.63 13.64
CA TRP A 100 -6.32 1.74 12.55
C TRP A 100 -7.48 0.83 12.14
N ASN A 101 -7.81 0.86 10.84
CA ASN A 101 -8.79 -0.01 10.23
C ASN A 101 -8.26 -0.52 8.87
N GLY A 102 -8.21 -1.85 8.73
CA GLY A 102 -7.77 -2.53 7.50
C GLY A 102 -6.29 -2.93 7.50
N PRO A 103 -5.94 -4.13 7.01
CA PRO A 103 -4.55 -4.60 6.94
C PRO A 103 -3.74 -3.86 5.87
N MET A 104 -2.41 -4.04 5.88
CA MET A 104 -1.51 -3.45 4.87
C MET A 104 -1.33 -4.35 3.64
N GLY A 105 -1.66 -5.63 3.76
CA GLY A 105 -1.50 -6.66 2.74
C GLY A 105 -2.39 -7.88 3.01
N VAL A 106 -2.19 -8.95 2.25
CA VAL A 106 -2.92 -10.23 2.35
C VAL A 106 -2.40 -11.03 3.55
N PHE A 107 -2.67 -10.52 4.76
CA PHE A 107 -2.11 -11.01 6.01
C PHE A 107 -2.53 -12.43 6.39
N GLU A 108 -3.59 -12.96 5.76
CA GLU A 108 -4.00 -14.37 5.88
C GLU A 108 -2.94 -15.32 5.32
N ASN A 109 -2.10 -14.85 4.39
CA ASN A 109 -0.90 -15.56 3.97
C ASN A 109 0.29 -15.12 4.85
N PRO A 110 0.92 -16.02 5.63
CA PRO A 110 2.02 -15.68 6.54
C PRO A 110 3.21 -15.00 5.85
N THR A 111 3.41 -15.26 4.56
CA THR A 111 4.50 -14.69 3.77
C THR A 111 4.21 -13.28 3.23
N LEU A 112 2.95 -12.83 3.34
CA LEU A 112 2.44 -11.52 2.92
C LEU A 112 1.83 -10.74 4.10
N ALA A 113 2.16 -11.15 5.33
CA ALA A 113 1.69 -10.55 6.56
C ALA A 113 2.70 -9.56 7.17
N ALA A 114 3.92 -9.50 6.63
CA ALA A 114 5.04 -8.80 7.25
C ALA A 114 4.75 -7.30 7.46
N GLY A 115 4.18 -6.64 6.46
CA GLY A 115 3.83 -5.22 6.53
C GLY A 115 2.71 -4.95 7.53
N THR A 116 1.67 -5.78 7.52
CA THR A 116 0.56 -5.67 8.48
C THR A 116 1.05 -5.86 9.93
N LEU A 117 1.87 -6.88 10.17
CA LEU A 117 2.44 -7.16 11.50
C LEU A 117 3.43 -6.09 11.95
N ALA A 118 4.22 -5.53 11.03
CA ALA A 118 5.17 -4.47 11.35
C ALA A 118 4.46 -3.20 11.82
N VAL A 119 3.40 -2.77 11.10
CA VAL A 119 2.59 -1.61 11.50
C VAL A 119 1.86 -1.88 12.81
N ALA A 120 1.34 -3.10 13.02
CA ALA A 120 0.69 -3.48 14.28
C ALA A 120 1.61 -3.40 15.50
N LYS A 121 2.91 -3.66 15.32
CA LYS A 121 3.91 -3.68 16.38
C LYS A 121 4.50 -2.29 16.69
N ALA A 122 4.40 -1.35 15.75
CA ALA A 122 5.00 -0.03 15.82
C ALA A 122 4.34 0.88 16.87
#